data_AF-A0A7C2PZW2-F1
#
_entry.id   AF-A0A7C2PZW2-F1
#
_cell.length_a   1.000
_cell.length_b   1.000
_cell.length_c   1.000
_cell.angle_alpha   90.00
_cell.angle_beta   90.00
_cell.angle_gamma   90.00
#
_symmetry.space_group_name_H-M   'P 1'
#
loop_
_entity.id
_entity.type
_entity.pdbx_description
1 polymer ?
#
loop_
_entity_poly.entity_id
_entity_poly.type
_entity_poly.pdbx_seq_one_letter_code
_entity_poly.pdbx_strand_id
1 'polypeptide(L)'
;MQRGWTRRILSSRGSAVFRAGRAQLLLITVLLLLLPQLVLAQSPWERAASNLERTFTGPLARSLALVAIVVGGLTFMFGEMGAKRQLAGIVFGGGLALFAAQFLVWLF
;
A
#
# COMPACT_ATOMS: atom_id res chain seq x y z
N MET A 1 -60.04 0.43 50.96
CA MET A 1 -59.80 0.83 49.55
C MET A 1 -58.30 1.09 49.42
N GLN A 2 -57.42 0.20 48.93
CA GLN A 2 -57.19 -0.28 47.53
C GLN A 2 -57.01 0.94 46.59
N ARG A 3 -55.90 1.25 45.88
CA ARG A 3 -54.79 0.47 45.29
C ARG A 3 -53.72 1.42 44.70
N GLY A 4 -52.52 0.88 44.48
CA GLY A 4 -51.50 1.33 43.50
C GLY A 4 -50.66 2.49 44.01
N TRP A 5 -49.33 2.48 44.00
CA TRP A 5 -48.46 2.15 42.88
C TRP A 5 -47.07 1.74 43.39
N THR A 6 -46.86 0.46 43.56
CA THR A 6 -45.51 -0.12 43.67
C THR A 6 -45.38 -1.13 42.54
N ARG A 7 -44.59 -0.83 41.51
CA ARG A 7 -43.89 -1.83 40.67
C ARG A 7 -43.19 -1.21 39.46
N ARG A 8 -42.02 -1.81 39.16
CA ARG A 8 -41.21 -1.76 37.93
C ARG A 8 -40.19 -0.62 37.82
N ILE A 9 -39.17 -0.69 38.66
CA ILE A 9 -37.80 -0.33 38.24
C ILE A 9 -36.97 -1.63 38.29
N LEU A 10 -37.24 -2.53 37.36
CA LEU A 10 -36.36 -3.66 37.04
C LEU A 10 -36.50 -3.88 35.54
N SER A 11 -35.37 -3.77 34.82
CA SER A 11 -35.01 -4.60 33.65
C SER A 11 -34.28 -3.90 32.49
N SER A 12 -33.65 -2.73 32.64
CA SER A 12 -32.84 -2.18 31.51
C SER A 12 -31.39 -2.71 31.45
N ARG A 13 -30.92 -3.44 32.47
CA ARG A 13 -29.54 -3.97 32.50
C ARG A 13 -29.31 -5.16 31.55
N GLY A 14 -30.36 -5.86 31.13
CA GLY A 14 -30.23 -7.07 30.30
C GLY A 14 -29.76 -6.81 28.86
N SER A 15 -30.15 -5.68 28.25
CA SER A 15 -29.83 -5.40 26.84
C SER A 15 -28.41 -4.89 26.60
N ALA A 16 -27.79 -4.29 27.62
CA ALA A 16 -26.41 -3.82 27.55
C ALA A 16 -25.40 -4.99 27.54
N VAL A 17 -25.67 -6.05 28.29
CA VAL A 17 -24.78 -7.22 28.38
C VAL A 17 -24.75 -8.01 27.06
N PHE A 18 -25.89 -8.17 26.39
CA PHE A 18 -25.95 -8.81 25.07
C PHE A 18 -25.32 -7.96 23.95
N ARG A 19 -25.44 -6.63 24.02
CA ARG A 19 -24.75 -5.71 23.10
C ARG A 19 -23.25 -5.68 23.34
N ALA A 20 -22.83 -5.69 24.60
CA ALA A 20 -21.42 -5.78 25.00
C ALA A 20 -20.80 -7.11 24.57
N GLY A 21 -21.50 -8.24 24.74
CA GLY A 21 -21.03 -9.55 24.28
C GLY A 21 -20.84 -9.64 22.76
N ARG A 22 -21.75 -9.05 21.97
CA ARG A 22 -21.61 -8.95 20.50
C ARG A 22 -20.46 -8.03 20.08
N ALA A 23 -20.31 -6.88 20.73
CA ALA A 23 -19.20 -5.98 20.45
C ALA A 23 -17.85 -6.62 20.81
N GLN A 24 -17.78 -7.37 21.91
CA GLN A 24 -16.58 -8.06 22.37
C GLN A 24 -16.22 -9.25 21.46
N LEU A 25 -17.21 -9.98 20.94
CA LEU A 25 -17.01 -10.99 19.91
C LEU A 25 -16.45 -10.38 18.62
N LEU A 26 -17.01 -9.26 18.14
CA LEU A 26 -16.49 -8.57 16.95
C LEU A 26 -15.05 -8.08 17.16
N LEU A 27 -14.73 -7.55 18.34
CA LEU A 27 -13.39 -7.09 18.68
C LEU A 27 -12.39 -8.25 18.72
N ILE A 28 -12.79 -9.40 19.28
CA ILE A 28 -11.98 -10.63 19.27
C ILE A 28 -11.81 -11.18 17.86
N THR A 29 -12.84 -11.15 17.00
CA THR A 29 -12.74 -11.58 15.60
C THR A 29 -11.80 -10.68 14.80
N VAL A 30 -11.90 -9.36 14.96
CA VAL A 30 -10.98 -8.40 14.33
C VAL A 30 -9.55 -8.63 14.85
N LEU A 31 -9.39 -8.86 16.14
CA LEU A 31 -8.09 -9.18 16.74
C LEU A 31 -7.55 -10.49 16.13
N LEU A 32 -8.33 -11.58 16.08
CA LEU A 32 -7.94 -12.87 15.47
C LEU A 32 -7.54 -12.75 13.99
N LEU A 33 -8.21 -11.87 13.23
CA LEU A 33 -7.86 -11.58 11.84
C LEU A 33 -6.57 -10.75 11.73
N LEU A 34 -6.25 -9.91 12.72
CA LEU A 34 -5.03 -9.12 12.79
C LEU A 34 -3.82 -9.86 13.40
N LEU A 35 -4.03 -10.93 14.17
CA LEU A 35 -2.95 -11.75 14.73
C LEU A 35 -2.01 -12.37 13.67
N PRO A 36 -2.49 -13.01 12.58
CA PRO A 36 -1.60 -13.67 11.62
C PRO A 36 -0.72 -12.70 10.84
N GLN A 37 -1.15 -11.46 10.65
CA GLN A 37 -0.39 -10.43 9.93
C GLN A 37 0.77 -9.83 10.74
N LEU A 38 0.75 -9.95 12.08
CA LEU A 38 1.91 -9.60 12.93
C LEU A 38 2.80 -10.80 13.25
N VAL A 39 2.24 -12.02 13.32
CA VAL A 39 2.92 -13.22 13.83
C VAL A 39 3.45 -14.14 12.72
N LEU A 40 3.02 -13.96 11.48
CA LEU A 40 3.81 -14.43 10.34
C LEU A 40 5.08 -13.59 10.32
N ALA A 41 6.09 -14.05 11.06
CA ALA A 41 7.46 -13.72 10.85
C ALA A 41 7.76 -14.05 9.39
N GLN A 42 7.51 -13.08 8.51
CA GLN A 42 7.92 -13.10 7.13
C GLN A 42 9.35 -13.61 7.15
N SER A 43 9.58 -14.73 6.48
CA SER A 43 10.91 -15.33 6.45
C SER A 43 11.90 -14.22 6.06
N PRO A 44 13.15 -14.25 6.54
CA PRO A 44 14.12 -13.22 6.16
C PRO A 44 14.22 -13.05 4.63
N TRP A 45 13.91 -14.12 3.88
CA TRP A 45 13.79 -14.13 2.43
C TRP A 45 12.52 -13.44 1.90
N GLU A 46 11.36 -13.63 2.53
CA GLU A 46 10.11 -12.94 2.22
C GLU A 46 10.21 -11.42 2.48
N ARG A 47 10.86 -11.05 3.60
CA ARG A 47 11.17 -9.65 3.91
C ARG A 47 12.17 -9.06 2.93
N ALA A 48 13.18 -9.83 2.54
CA ALA A 48 14.14 -9.40 1.53
C ALA A 48 13.47 -9.20 0.18
N ALA A 49 12.62 -10.14 -0.25
CA ALA A 49 11.87 -10.05 -1.51
C ALA A 49 10.95 -8.82 -1.54
N SER A 50 10.17 -8.59 -0.48
CA SER A 50 9.29 -7.40 -0.39
C SER A 50 10.06 -6.09 -0.32
N ASN A 51 11.21 -6.06 0.37
CA ASN A 51 12.11 -4.89 0.34
C ASN A 51 12.70 -4.67 -1.06
N LEU A 52 13.04 -5.74 -1.79
CA LEU A 52 13.54 -5.66 -3.16
C LEU A 52 12.48 -5.08 -4.10
N GLU A 53 11.26 -5.59 -4.02
CA GLU A 53 10.10 -5.11 -4.79
C GLU A 53 9.84 -3.61 -4.54
N ARG A 54 9.84 -3.18 -3.27
CA ARG A 54 9.69 -1.76 -2.90
C ARG A 54 10.83 -0.90 -3.42
N THR A 55 12.06 -1.43 -3.41
CA THR A 55 13.21 -0.68 -3.89
C THR A 55 13.14 -0.51 -5.41
N PHE A 56 12.78 -1.57 -6.15
CA PHE A 56 12.63 -1.54 -7.60
C PHE A 56 11.47 -0.65 -8.07
N THR A 57 10.36 -0.59 -7.34
CA THR A 57 9.19 0.25 -7.70
C THR A 57 9.31 1.70 -7.23
N GLY A 58 10.09 1.97 -6.19
CA GLY A 58 10.21 3.30 -5.60
C GLY A 58 11.49 4.06 -5.98
N PRO A 59 12.52 4.07 -5.10
CA PRO A 59 13.73 4.88 -5.30
C PRO A 59 14.57 4.47 -6.52
N LEU A 60 14.73 3.17 -6.79
CA LEU A 60 15.52 2.72 -7.95
C LEU A 60 14.85 3.06 -9.27
N ALA A 61 13.52 2.98 -9.37
CA ALA A 61 12.81 3.37 -10.59
C ALA A 61 13.10 4.84 -10.96
N ARG A 62 13.12 5.73 -9.96
CA ARG A 62 13.41 7.16 -10.16
C ARG A 62 14.84 7.40 -10.63
N SER A 63 15.82 6.74 -10.02
CA SER A 63 17.21 6.91 -10.43
C SER A 63 17.46 6.34 -11.83
N LEU A 64 16.90 5.18 -12.17
CA LEU A 64 17.00 4.57 -13.50
C LEU A 64 16.34 5.45 -14.58
N ALA A 65 15.15 6.01 -14.30
CA ALA A 65 14.49 6.92 -15.21
C ALA A 65 15.35 8.17 -15.49
N LEU A 66 15.93 8.77 -14.45
CA LEU A 66 16.80 9.94 -14.59
C LEU A 66 18.06 9.64 -15.40
N VAL A 67 18.72 8.51 -15.12
CA VAL A 67 19.90 8.06 -15.88
C VAL A 67 19.54 7.82 -17.35
N ALA A 68 18.42 7.15 -17.63
CA ALA A 68 17.96 6.91 -18.99
C ALA A 68 17.68 8.20 -19.76
N ILE A 69 17.07 9.21 -19.12
CA ILE A 69 16.83 10.52 -19.73
C ILE A 69 18.15 11.22 -20.06
N VAL A 70 19.10 11.24 -19.12
CA VAL A 70 20.40 11.91 -19.33
C VAL A 70 21.21 11.22 -20.41
N VAL A 71 21.37 9.89 -20.34
CA VAL A 71 22.13 9.11 -21.32
C VAL A 71 21.44 9.13 -22.68
N GLY A 72 20.12 9.03 -22.73
CA GLY A 72 19.32 9.15 -23.96
C GLY A 72 19.49 10.52 -24.60
N GLY A 73 19.44 11.60 -23.81
CA GLY A 73 19.65 12.97 -24.29
C GLY A 73 21.06 13.20 -24.83
N LEU A 74 22.10 12.79 -24.09
CA LEU A 74 23.49 12.89 -24.53
C LEU A 74 23.75 12.09 -25.80
N THR A 75 23.25 10.85 -25.86
CA THR A 75 23.39 9.99 -27.05
C THR A 75 22.56 10.51 -28.22
N PHE A 76 21.48 11.25 -28.00
CA PHE A 76 20.71 11.89 -29.06
C PHE A 76 21.45 13.09 -29.65
N MET A 77 22.13 13.88 -28.81
CA MET A 77 22.92 15.04 -29.25
C MET A 77 24.23 14.65 -29.96
N PHE A 78 24.90 13.60 -29.48
CA PHE A 78 26.20 13.15 -30.02
C PHE A 78 26.11 11.87 -30.85
N GLY A 79 24.92 11.31 -31.03
CA GLY A 79 24.71 10.09 -31.81
C GLY A 79 24.86 10.37 -33.29
N GLU A 80 25.93 9.83 -33.89
CA GLU A 80 26.12 9.79 -35.34
C GLU A 80 24.81 9.39 -36.04
N MET A 81 24.43 10.13 -37.08
CA MET A 81 23.16 9.98 -37.81
C MET A 81 23.00 8.54 -38.31
N GLY A 82 22.22 7.73 -37.58
CA GLY A 82 22.08 6.29 -37.82
C GLY A 82 21.43 5.56 -36.64
N ALA A 83 21.66 4.25 -36.53
CA ALA A 83 21.02 3.36 -35.55
C ALA A 83 21.20 3.81 -34.08
N LYS A 84 22.33 4.47 -33.76
CA LYS A 84 22.62 4.98 -32.40
C LYS A 84 21.62 6.06 -31.96
N ARG A 85 21.17 6.92 -32.87
CA ARG A 85 20.17 7.97 -32.58
C ARG A 85 18.77 7.38 -32.34
N GLN A 86 18.45 6.28 -33.01
CA GLN A 86 17.17 5.58 -32.83
C GLN A 86 17.11 4.84 -31.49
N LEU A 87 18.20 4.17 -31.10
CA LEU A 87 18.35 3.56 -29.78
C LEU A 87 18.28 4.62 -28.66
N ALA A 88 18.91 5.78 -28.85
CA ALA A 88 18.83 6.90 -27.92
C ALA A 88 17.38 7.36 -27.69
N GLY A 89 16.57 7.43 -28.76
CA GLY A 89 15.15 7.76 -28.67
C GLY A 89 14.34 6.76 -27.86
N ILE A 90 14.63 5.45 -28.01
CA ILE A 90 13.95 4.39 -27.23
C ILE A 90 14.34 4.49 -25.74
N VAL A 91 15.61 4.70 -25.43
CA VAL A 91 16.09 4.85 -24.04
C VAL A 91 15.52 6.12 -23.41
N PHE A 92 15.51 7.24 -24.15
CA PHE A 92 14.96 8.51 -23.70
C PHE A 92 13.44 8.42 -23.46
N GLY A 93 12.69 7.86 -24.43
CA GLY A 93 11.25 7.65 -24.31
C GLY A 93 10.89 6.67 -23.20
N GLY A 94 11.67 5.59 -23.03
CA GLY A 94 11.52 4.65 -21.92
C GLY A 94 11.75 5.33 -20.56
N GLY A 95 12.79 6.17 -20.45
CA GLY A 95 13.04 6.97 -19.24
C GLY A 95 11.89 7.91 -18.89
N LEU A 96 11.32 8.60 -19.88
CA LEU A 96 10.15 9.48 -19.69
C LEU A 96 8.90 8.69 -19.29
N ALA A 97 8.65 7.52 -19.88
CA ALA A 97 7.51 6.67 -19.53
C ALA A 97 7.60 6.14 -18.09
N LEU A 98 8.78 5.69 -17.67
CA LEU A 98 9.04 5.26 -16.29
C LEU A 98 8.86 6.43 -15.29
N PHE A 99 9.32 7.62 -15.66
CA PHE A 99 9.11 8.83 -14.86
C PHE A 99 7.62 9.17 -14.72
N ALA A 100 6.85 9.07 -15.79
CA ALA A 100 5.41 9.29 -15.77
C ALA A 100 4.66 8.26 -14.92
N ALA A 101 5.02 6.98 -15.01
CA ALA A 101 4.44 5.94 -14.14
C ALA A 101 4.66 6.26 -12.65
N GLN A 102 5.85 6.78 -12.32
CA GLN A 102 6.15 7.18 -10.94
C GLN A 102 5.40 8.44 -10.50
N PHE A 103 5.13 9.36 -11.42
CA PHE A 103 4.27 10.50 -11.15
C PHE A 103 2.83 10.05 -10.85
N LEU A 104 2.31 9.06 -11.57
CA LEU A 104 0.98 8.49 -11.32
C LEU A 104 0.92 7.81 -9.95
N VAL A 105 1.91 7.00 -9.58
CA VAL A 105 2.00 6.36 -8.25
C VAL A 105 2.09 7.40 -7.11
N TRP A 106 2.61 8.60 -7.39
CA TRP A 106 2.62 9.68 -6.41
C TRP A 106 1.27 10.40 -6.31
N LEU A 107 0.50 10.46 -7.40
CA LEU A 107 -0.77 11.17 -7.48
C LEU A 107 -1.95 10.41 -6.84
N PHE A 108 -1.91 9.07 -6.89
CA PHE A 108 -2.96 8.17 -6.38
C PHE A 108 -2.49 7.40 -5.15
#